data_AF-A0A0M3KBB0-F1
#
_entry.id   AF-A0A0M3KBB0-F1
#
_cell.length_a   1.000
_cell.length_b   1.000
_cell.length_c   1.000
_cell.angle_alpha   90.00
_cell.angle_beta   90.00
_cell.angle_gamma   90.00
#
_symmetry.space_group_name_H-M   'P 1'
#
loop_
_entity.id
_entity.type
_entity.pdbx_description
1 polymer ?
#
loop_
_entity_poly.entity_id
_entity_poly.type
_entity_poly.pdbx_seq_one_letter_code
_entity_poly.pdbx_strand_id
1 'polypeptide(L)'
;MMVRKTKLIEGCFNKTIKVPRLQQLISGGYCEGSEWGQRIQDGLCEAESLLKPNAIAICDAIAYPDFVQHSLLGTSDGRCYEHLLEYFQQQQHTTTSSKPKWCMDLSDFLNRK
;
A
#
# COMPACT_ATOMS: atom_id res chain seq x y z
N MET A 1 -28.14 -4.71 5.13
CA MET A 1 -27.27 -3.74 4.43
C MET A 1 -25.83 -4.25 4.22
N MET A 2 -25.26 -5.04 5.15
CA MET A 2 -23.93 -5.69 4.99
C MET A 2 -23.82 -6.71 3.84
N VAL A 3 -24.85 -7.53 3.58
CA VAL A 3 -24.80 -8.62 2.57
C VAL A 3 -24.62 -8.11 1.12
N ARG A 4 -25.03 -6.87 0.83
CA ARG A 4 -24.83 -6.27 -0.51
C ARG A 4 -23.39 -5.78 -0.69
N LYS A 5 -22.73 -5.33 0.38
CA LYS A 5 -21.35 -4.85 0.34
C LYS A 5 -20.36 -6.01 0.19
N THR A 6 -20.59 -7.15 0.84
CA THR A 6 -19.74 -8.35 0.68
C THR A 6 -19.76 -8.90 -0.75
N LYS A 7 -20.93 -8.93 -1.41
CA LYS A 7 -21.05 -9.33 -2.83
C LYS A 7 -20.31 -8.39 -3.79
N LEU A 8 -20.24 -7.10 -3.49
CA LEU A 8 -19.48 -6.13 -4.28
C LEU A 8 -17.98 -6.40 -4.20
N ILE A 9 -17.47 -6.74 -3.01
CA ILE A 9 -16.06 -7.06 -2.79
C ILE A 9 -15.71 -8.37 -3.51
N GLU A 10 -16.54 -9.42 -3.40
CA GLU A 10 -16.40 -10.66 -4.18
C GLU A 10 -16.41 -10.40 -5.69
N GLY A 11 -17.33 -9.55 -6.17
CA GLY A 11 -17.43 -9.20 -7.59
C GLY A 11 -16.19 -8.47 -8.10
N CYS A 12 -15.63 -7.54 -7.33
CA CYS A 12 -14.38 -6.86 -7.68
C CYS A 12 -13.19 -7.83 -7.63
N PHE A 13 -13.10 -8.66 -6.60
CA PHE A 13 -12.02 -9.65 -6.44
C PHE A 13 -12.01 -10.69 -7.58
N ASN A 14 -13.18 -11.20 -7.99
CA ASN A 14 -13.31 -12.12 -9.13
C ASN A 14 -12.96 -11.46 -10.47
N LYS A 15 -13.17 -10.15 -10.62
CA LYS A 15 -12.74 -9.38 -11.80
C LYS A 15 -11.20 -9.18 -11.79
N THR A 16 -10.59 -8.88 -10.65
CA THR A 16 -9.14 -8.59 -10.52
C THR A 16 -8.26 -9.86 -10.49
N ILE A 17 -8.71 -10.99 -9.94
CA ILE A 17 -7.89 -12.21 -9.81
C ILE A 17 -7.84 -13.06 -11.09
N LYS A 18 -8.67 -12.77 -12.10
CA LYS A 18 -8.56 -13.44 -13.41
C LYS A 18 -7.50 -12.81 -14.33
N VAL A 19 -6.94 -11.67 -13.94
CA VAL A 19 -5.94 -10.91 -14.71
C VAL A 19 -4.55 -11.58 -14.78
N PRO A 20 -4.07 -12.46 -13.87
CA PRO A 20 -2.73 -13.06 -14.00
C PRO A 20 -2.62 -14.15 -15.09
N ARG A 21 -3.72 -14.52 -15.76
CA ARG A 21 -3.72 -15.56 -16.80
C ARG A 21 -4.10 -15.05 -18.20
N LEU A 22 -3.95 -13.75 -18.45
CA LEU A 22 -4.25 -13.16 -19.76
C LEU A 22 -3.54 -13.88 -20.90
N GLN A 23 -2.29 -14.29 -20.68
CA GLN A 23 -1.50 -15.03 -21.67
C GLN A 23 -2.13 -16.38 -22.03
N GLN A 24 -2.74 -17.09 -21.07
CA GLN A 24 -3.41 -18.38 -21.30
C GLN A 24 -4.76 -18.22 -22.02
N LEU A 25 -5.45 -17.11 -21.75
CA LEU A 25 -6.71 -16.77 -22.41
C LEU A 25 -6.50 -16.36 -23.88
N ILE A 26 -5.43 -15.61 -24.14
CA ILE A 26 -5.00 -15.23 -25.49
C ILE A 26 -4.48 -16.46 -26.25
N SER A 27 -3.61 -17.28 -25.63
CA SER A 27 -3.06 -18.47 -26.29
C SER A 27 -4.11 -19.58 -26.50
N GLY A 28 -5.15 -19.61 -25.68
CA GLY A 28 -6.30 -20.50 -25.82
C GLY A 28 -7.36 -20.03 -26.83
N GLY A 29 -7.19 -18.88 -27.48
CA GLY A 29 -8.14 -18.33 -28.46
C GLY A 29 -9.46 -17.82 -27.86
N TYR A 30 -9.55 -17.68 -26.53
CA TYR A 30 -10.75 -17.17 -25.86
C TYR A 30 -10.87 -15.64 -25.92
N CYS A 31 -9.77 -14.96 -26.26
CA CYS A 31 -9.68 -13.51 -26.30
C CYS A 31 -8.90 -13.09 -27.55
N GLU A 32 -9.58 -12.40 -28.46
CA GLU A 32 -9.01 -11.86 -29.70
C GLU A 32 -9.26 -10.35 -29.78
N GLY A 33 -8.27 -9.61 -30.28
CA GLY A 33 -8.36 -8.16 -30.48
C GLY A 33 -8.03 -7.30 -29.27
N SER A 34 -7.80 -6.01 -29.52
CA SER A 34 -7.46 -5.00 -28.50
C SER A 34 -8.63 -4.59 -27.61
N GLU A 35 -9.87 -4.81 -28.06
CA GLU A 35 -11.11 -4.49 -27.33
C GLU A 35 -11.17 -5.24 -25.98
N TRP A 36 -10.69 -6.48 -25.94
CA TRP A 36 -10.74 -7.30 -24.74
C TRP A 36 -9.84 -6.75 -23.63
N GLY A 37 -8.64 -6.27 -24.00
CA GLY A 37 -7.72 -5.61 -23.08
C GLY A 37 -8.31 -4.31 -22.51
N GLN A 38 -8.95 -3.51 -23.36
CA GLN A 38 -9.63 -2.28 -22.93
C GLN A 38 -10.77 -2.58 -21.96
N ARG A 39 -11.61 -3.58 -22.25
CA ARG A 39 -12.75 -3.93 -21.37
C ARG A 39 -12.32 -4.44 -20.00
N ILE A 40 -11.18 -5.13 -19.90
CA ILE A 40 -10.62 -5.50 -18.59
C ILE A 40 -10.15 -4.27 -17.84
N GLN A 41 -9.45 -3.37 -18.51
CA GLN A 41 -8.95 -2.14 -17.91
C GLN A 41 -10.10 -1.27 -17.40
N ASP A 42 -11.15 -1.10 -18.22
CA ASP A 42 -12.35 -0.36 -17.84
C ASP A 42 -13.07 -1.03 -16.67
N GLY A 43 -13.19 -2.37 -16.69
CA GLY A 43 -13.79 -3.13 -15.61
C GLY A 43 -12.99 -3.05 -14.30
N LEU A 44 -11.66 -2.91 -14.37
CA LEU A 44 -10.79 -2.70 -13.22
C LEU A 44 -10.97 -1.29 -12.65
N CYS A 45 -10.95 -0.27 -13.51
CA CYS A 45 -11.20 1.12 -13.11
C CYS A 45 -12.59 1.28 -12.46
N GLU A 46 -13.61 0.63 -13.01
CA GLU A 46 -14.96 0.61 -12.44
C GLU A 46 -14.97 -0.05 -11.05
N ALA A 47 -14.32 -1.22 -10.91
CA ALA A 47 -14.20 -1.91 -9.63
C ALA A 47 -13.46 -1.07 -8.57
N GLU A 48 -12.36 -0.42 -8.94
CA GLU A 48 -11.63 0.50 -8.07
C GLU A 48 -12.50 1.68 -7.64
N SER A 49 -13.27 2.26 -8.56
CA SER A 49 -14.17 3.37 -8.26
C SER A 49 -15.26 2.98 -7.23
N LEU A 50 -15.75 1.74 -7.30
CA LEU A 50 -16.74 1.19 -6.37
C LEU A 50 -16.15 0.90 -4.98
N LEU A 51 -14.89 0.46 -4.93
CA LEU A 51 -14.20 0.14 -3.68
C LEU A 51 -13.70 1.38 -2.93
N LYS A 52 -13.23 2.40 -3.66
CA LYS A 52 -12.65 3.64 -3.11
C LYS A 52 -13.41 4.26 -1.93
N PRO A 53 -14.74 4.49 -1.97
CA PRO A 53 -15.45 5.12 -0.85
C PRO A 53 -15.54 4.27 0.42
N ASN A 54 -15.37 2.95 0.31
CA ASN A 54 -15.42 2.04 1.46
C ASN A 54 -14.05 1.46 1.80
N ALA A 55 -12.97 1.90 1.14
CA ALA A 55 -11.65 1.28 1.26
C ALA A 55 -11.15 1.26 2.71
N ILE A 56 -11.25 2.39 3.42
CA ILE A 56 -10.84 2.51 4.82
C ILE A 56 -11.64 1.54 5.71
N ALA A 57 -12.98 1.53 5.58
CA ALA A 57 -13.84 0.65 6.38
C ALA A 57 -13.61 -0.85 6.10
N ILE A 58 -13.21 -1.20 4.88
CA ILE A 58 -12.82 -2.58 4.53
C ILE A 58 -11.48 -2.92 5.18
N CYS A 59 -10.50 -2.00 5.12
CA CYS A 59 -9.22 -2.17 5.80
C CYS A 59 -9.42 -2.33 7.32
N ASP A 60 -10.23 -1.49 7.96
CA ASP A 60 -10.50 -1.55 9.40
C ASP A 60 -11.19 -2.86 9.81
N ALA A 61 -12.05 -3.42 8.95
CA ALA A 61 -12.72 -4.69 9.21
C ALA A 61 -11.77 -5.91 9.17
N ILE A 62 -10.63 -5.78 8.47
CA ILE A 62 -9.60 -6.81 8.34
C ILE A 62 -8.43 -6.54 9.30
N ALA A 63 -8.24 -5.28 9.70
CA ALA A 63 -7.10 -4.84 10.49
C ALA A 63 -7.01 -5.63 11.79
N TYR A 64 -5.81 -6.15 12.03
CA TYR A 64 -5.46 -6.71 13.32
C TYR A 64 -5.10 -5.54 14.26
N PRO A 65 -5.39 -5.63 15.57
CA PRO A 65 -4.98 -4.63 16.55
C PRO A 65 -3.56 -4.07 16.38
N ASP A 66 -3.42 -2.75 16.54
CA ASP A 66 -2.16 -1.98 16.33
C ASP A 66 -0.94 -2.55 17.08
N PHE A 67 -1.14 -3.25 18.21
CA PHE A 67 -0.03 -3.84 18.97
C PHE A 67 0.66 -5.03 18.27
N VAL A 68 0.04 -5.64 17.25
CA VAL A 68 0.69 -6.65 16.40
C VAL A 68 1.11 -6.06 15.07
N GLN A 69 0.41 -5.02 14.61
CA GLN A 69 0.79 -4.24 13.44
C GLN A 69 1.91 -3.28 13.86
N HIS A 70 3.14 -3.79 13.99
CA HIS A 70 4.37 -3.04 14.31
C HIS A 70 4.78 -2.00 13.23
N SER A 71 3.80 -1.27 12.67
CA SER A 71 3.95 -0.29 11.62
C SER A 71 3.42 1.06 12.09
N LEU A 72 4.34 2.00 12.30
CA LEU A 72 4.01 3.38 12.70
C LEU A 72 3.10 4.09 11.68
N LEU A 73 3.25 3.77 10.39
CA LEU A 73 2.43 4.34 9.31
C LEU A 73 1.01 3.78 9.28
N GLY A 74 0.80 2.58 9.82
CA GLY A 74 -0.48 1.89 9.83
C GLY A 74 -1.29 2.10 11.10
N THR A 75 -0.94 3.10 11.92
CA THR A 75 -1.63 3.33 13.20
C THR A 75 -3.09 3.74 12.98
N SER A 76 -4.02 3.13 13.73
CA SER A 76 -5.47 3.32 13.55
C SER A 76 -5.98 4.72 13.94
N ASP A 77 -5.20 5.49 14.69
CA ASP A 77 -5.58 6.81 15.18
C ASP A 77 -5.41 7.94 14.15
N GLY A 78 -4.83 7.64 12.98
CA GLY A 78 -4.63 8.58 11.89
C GLY A 78 -3.55 9.64 12.14
N ARG A 79 -2.82 9.59 13.26
CA ARG A 79 -1.77 10.57 13.61
C ARG A 79 -0.37 10.04 13.30
N CYS A 80 -0.19 9.51 12.10
CA CYS A 80 1.06 8.86 11.68
C CYS A 80 2.29 9.79 11.81
N TYR A 81 2.14 11.09 11.53
CA TYR A 81 3.25 12.05 11.62
C TYR A 81 3.71 12.30 13.06
N GLU A 82 2.80 12.35 14.02
CA GLU A 82 3.12 12.54 15.44
C GLU A 82 3.89 11.33 15.97
N HIS A 83 3.40 10.13 15.69
CA HIS A 83 4.08 8.88 16.06
C HIS A 83 5.45 8.72 15.41
N LEU A 84 5.61 9.15 14.15
CA LEU A 84 6.92 9.17 13.49
C LEU A 84 7.89 10.14 14.17
N LEU A 85 7.42 11.34 14.51
CA LEU A 85 8.23 12.35 15.20
C LEU A 85 8.68 11.84 16.59
N GLU A 86 7.76 11.29 17.37
CA GLU A 86 8.07 10.67 18.67
C GLU A 86 9.07 9.54 18.53
N TYR A 87 8.89 8.67 17.53
CA TYR A 87 9.83 7.58 17.26
C TYR A 87 11.22 8.10 16.92
N PHE A 88 11.35 9.11 16.05
CA PHE A 88 12.65 9.70 15.72
C PHE A 88 13.32 10.37 16.92
N GLN A 89 12.56 11.06 17.77
CA GLN A 89 13.09 11.66 19.00
C GLN A 89 13.60 10.57 19.97
N GLN A 90 12.84 9.49 20.17
CA GLN A 90 13.25 8.37 21.01
C GLN A 90 14.51 7.67 20.47
N GLN A 91 14.62 7.50 19.15
CA GLN A 91 15.81 6.95 18.50
C GLN A 91 17.02 7.88 18.67
N GLN A 92 16.85 9.21 18.59
CA GLN A 92 17.91 10.19 18.84
C GLN A 92 18.42 10.18 20.28
N HIS A 93 17.55 9.89 21.26
CA HIS A 93 17.95 9.78 22.67
C HIS A 93 18.66 8.46 23.00
N THR A 94 18.28 7.37 22.34
CA THR A 94 18.85 6.02 22.56
C THR A 94 20.13 5.79 21.77
N THR A 95 20.23 6.32 20.55
CA THR A 95 21.48 6.38 19.81
C THR A 95 22.25 7.62 20.29
N THR A 96 23.08 7.43 21.32
CA THR A 96 24.06 8.42 21.79
C THR A 96 24.58 9.21 20.60
N SER A 97 24.24 10.51 20.60
CA SER A 97 24.65 11.59 19.70
C SER A 97 26.10 11.49 19.21
N SER A 98 26.38 10.54 18.33
CA SER A 98 27.59 10.48 17.54
C SER A 98 27.14 10.52 16.10
N LYS A 99 27.43 11.65 15.45
CA LYS A 99 27.37 11.74 13.99
C LYS A 99 27.97 10.45 13.41
N PRO A 100 27.40 9.90 12.35
CA PRO A 100 27.98 8.73 11.72
C PRO A 100 29.44 9.02 11.36
N LYS A 101 30.32 8.03 11.52
CA LYS A 101 31.78 8.22 11.50
C LYS A 101 32.29 8.98 10.26
N TRP A 102 31.67 8.73 9.10
CA TRP A 102 31.98 9.40 7.83
C TRP A 102 31.78 10.92 7.84
N CYS A 103 31.00 11.44 8.79
CA CYS A 103 30.75 12.88 8.89
C CYS A 103 32.01 13.65 9.30
N MET A 104 32.96 12.98 9.99
CA MET A 104 34.29 13.55 10.26
C MET A 104 35.14 13.58 8.99
N ASP A 105 35.14 12.51 8.20
CA ASP A 105 35.86 12.46 6.91
C ASP A 105 35.35 13.54 5.94
N LEU A 106 34.04 13.79 5.94
CA LEU A 106 33.42 14.85 5.15
C LEU A 106 33.86 16.25 5.61
N SER A 107 33.88 16.50 6.93
CA SER A 107 34.35 17.81 7.44
C SER A 107 35.82 18.03 7.12
N ASP A 108 36.64 16.99 7.20
CA ASP A 108 38.06 17.06 6.86
C ASP A 108 38.26 17.31 5.37
N PHE A 109 37.43 16.73 4.50
CA PHE A 109 37.45 17.01 3.07
C PHE A 109 37.07 18.46 2.74
N LEU A 110 36.02 18.99 3.38
CA LEU A 110 35.55 20.35 3.14
C LEU A 110 36.54 21.41 3.64
N ASN A 111 37.23 21.17 4.76
CA ASN A 111 38.22 22.09 5.33
C ASN A 111 39.57 22.11 4.59
N ARG A 112 39.83 21.15 3.69
CA ARG A 112 41.07 21.08 2.89
C ARG A 112 41.01 21.89 1.58
N LYS A 113 39.87 22.49 1.26
CA LYS A 113 39.70 23.43 0.15
C LYS A 113 39.77 24.87 0.64
#